data_AF-A0A2G6KJZ4-F1
#
_entry.id   AF-A0A2G6KJZ4-F1
#
_cell.length_a   1.000
_cell.length_b   1.000
_cell.length_c   1.000
_cell.angle_alpha   90.00
_cell.angle_beta   90.00
_cell.angle_gamma   90.00
#
_symmetry.space_group_name_H-M   'P 1'
#
loop_
_entity.id
_entity.type
_entity.pdbx_description
1 polymer ?
#
loop_
_entity_poly.entity_id
_entity_poly.type
_entity_poly.pdbx_seq_one_letter_code
_entity_poly.pdbx_strand_id
1 'polypeptide(L)'
;MGWLIFLIGGLIGAIIVYYFWRQKEQEAREKERILQQRLADAESEVHHLTSQLNGIKQQDGQLTDSQANVQKKTEELQQVTKQLSTAGDELRSLREQLAAAREDTAKAQNSVKQRDEQLASCQTDVQKKTEELQRVTEQLSTAEDELRSLREQRATAASPIMPVMDSRSTPETDEEPEPPSQPDKLSRIEGIGPKVAQVLNENGIFTFAQLAQTNVSRLQEILQEAGPRFKMIVPESWPEQADLAAKGEWDLLKKLQDELDGGKYRR
;
A
#
# COMPACT_ATOMS: atom_id res chain seq x y z
N MET A 1 95.67 -101.29 2.86
CA MET A 1 94.53 -101.14 3.80
C MET A 1 94.42 -99.76 4.46
N GLY A 2 95.48 -98.96 4.61
CA GLY A 2 95.41 -97.67 5.34
C GLY A 2 94.65 -96.51 4.65
N TRP A 3 94.65 -96.42 3.32
CA TRP A 3 94.02 -95.29 2.59
C TRP A 3 92.48 -95.24 2.69
N LEU A 4 91.84 -96.40 2.89
CA LEU A 4 90.38 -96.49 3.00
C LEU A 4 89.85 -95.75 4.26
N ILE A 5 90.61 -95.79 5.37
CA ILE A 5 90.25 -95.13 6.63
C ILE A 5 90.31 -93.60 6.49
N PHE A 6 91.29 -93.07 5.75
CA PHE A 6 91.39 -91.63 5.47
C PHE A 6 90.27 -91.11 4.55
N LEU A 7 89.87 -91.90 3.54
CA LEU A 7 88.75 -91.55 2.67
C LEU A 7 87.41 -91.54 3.43
N ILE A 8 87.19 -92.53 4.30
CA ILE A 8 86.00 -92.60 5.15
C ILE A 8 85.97 -91.41 6.14
N GLY A 9 87.10 -91.08 6.78
CA GLY A 9 87.21 -89.93 7.67
C GLY A 9 86.94 -88.59 6.98
N GLY A 10 87.45 -88.42 5.75
CA GLY A 10 87.18 -87.23 4.92
C GLY A 10 85.72 -87.10 4.50
N LEU A 11 85.07 -88.21 4.13
CA LEU A 11 83.64 -88.26 3.81
C LEU A 11 82.77 -87.92 5.03
N ILE A 12 83.08 -88.49 6.20
CA ILE A 12 82.36 -88.19 7.44
C ILE A 12 82.53 -86.71 7.83
N GLY A 13 83.74 -86.16 7.71
CA GLY A 13 83.99 -84.73 7.95
C GLY A 13 83.20 -83.82 7.00
N ALA A 14 83.19 -84.14 5.70
CA ALA A 14 82.41 -83.40 4.70
C ALA A 14 80.90 -83.48 4.97
N ILE A 15 80.39 -84.64 5.39
CA ILE A 15 79.00 -84.82 5.79
C ILE A 15 78.67 -83.95 7.01
N ILE A 16 79.52 -83.94 8.05
CA ILE A 16 79.31 -83.11 9.25
C ILE A 16 79.29 -81.61 8.90
N VAL A 17 80.24 -81.13 8.08
CA VAL A 17 80.29 -79.74 7.62
C VAL A 17 79.05 -79.40 6.79
N TYR A 18 78.61 -80.30 5.91
CA TYR A 18 77.38 -80.13 5.13
C TYR A 18 76.14 -80.06 6.02
N TYR A 19 76.02 -80.91 7.04
CA TYR A 19 74.90 -80.86 7.99
C TYR A 19 74.90 -79.56 8.80
N PHE A 20 76.05 -79.14 9.33
CA PHE A 20 76.16 -77.89 10.10
C PHE A 20 75.89 -76.66 9.22
N TRP A 21 76.38 -76.65 7.97
CA TRP A 21 76.10 -75.62 6.99
C TRP A 21 74.62 -75.57 6.63
N ARG A 22 74.01 -76.74 6.34
CA ARG A 22 72.58 -76.87 6.03
C ARG A 22 71.69 -76.47 7.21
N GLN A 23 72.10 -76.77 8.45
CA GLN A 23 71.41 -76.33 9.66
C GLN A 23 71.45 -74.81 9.80
N LYS A 24 72.63 -74.20 9.68
CA LYS A 24 72.80 -72.74 9.74
C LYS A 24 72.03 -72.03 8.63
N GLU A 25 71.93 -72.63 7.45
CA GLU A 25 71.15 -72.12 6.32
C GLU A 25 69.65 -72.22 6.58
N GLN A 26 69.17 -73.31 7.20
CA GLN A 26 67.77 -73.43 7.62
C GLN A 26 67.40 -72.40 8.69
N GLU A 27 68.25 -72.20 9.71
CA GLU A 27 68.04 -71.17 10.73
C GLU A 27 68.01 -69.76 10.14
N ALA A 28 68.86 -69.47 9.14
CA ALA A 28 68.84 -68.19 8.44
C ALA A 28 67.53 -68.01 7.65
N ARG A 29 67.09 -69.04 6.93
CA ARG A 29 65.82 -69.02 6.17
C ARG A 29 64.59 -68.90 7.08
N GLU A 30 64.61 -69.52 8.26
CA GLU A 30 63.52 -69.40 9.23
C GLU A 30 63.43 -67.98 9.80
N LYS A 31 64.57 -67.38 10.18
CA LYS A 31 64.62 -65.98 10.59
C LYS A 31 64.15 -65.05 9.48
N GLU A 32 64.57 -65.31 8.24
CA GLU A 32 64.13 -64.54 7.08
C GLU A 32 62.62 -64.63 6.87
N ARG A 33 62.02 -65.83 7.01
CA ARG A 33 60.56 -66.01 6.95
C ARG A 33 59.84 -65.26 8.06
N ILE A 34 60.35 -65.31 9.30
CA ILE A 34 59.77 -64.58 10.42
C ILE A 34 59.84 -63.07 10.17
N LEU A 35 60.97 -62.58 9.66
CA LEU A 35 61.13 -61.17 9.30
C LEU A 35 60.18 -60.75 8.16
N GLN A 36 60.03 -61.59 7.13
CA GLN A 36 59.08 -61.35 6.03
C GLN A 36 57.64 -61.34 6.52
N GLN A 37 57.26 -62.26 7.41
CA GLN A 37 55.93 -62.29 8.01
C GLN A 37 55.67 -61.02 8.83
N ARG A 38 56.62 -60.63 9.69
CA ARG A 38 56.50 -59.39 10.48
C ARG A 38 56.44 -58.14 9.59
N LEU A 39 57.17 -58.13 8.48
CA LEU A 39 57.11 -57.04 7.50
C LEU A 39 55.72 -56.99 6.86
N ALA A 40 55.17 -58.12 6.41
CA ALA A 40 53.84 -58.19 5.83
C ALA A 40 52.73 -57.77 6.81
N ASP A 41 52.83 -58.20 8.07
CA ASP A 41 51.90 -57.79 9.13
C ASP A 41 51.97 -56.28 9.38
N ALA A 42 53.18 -55.71 9.43
CA ALA A 42 53.39 -54.27 9.58
C ALA A 42 52.89 -53.48 8.36
N GLU A 43 53.10 -53.97 7.14
CA GLU A 43 52.57 -53.37 5.92
C GLU A 43 51.04 -53.34 5.93
N SER A 44 50.40 -54.45 6.35
CA SER A 44 48.94 -54.51 6.52
C SER A 44 48.44 -53.51 7.56
N GLU A 45 49.14 -53.38 8.70
CA GLU A 45 48.79 -52.40 9.73
C GLU A 45 48.90 -50.96 9.21
N VAL A 46 49.96 -50.64 8.46
CA VAL A 46 50.12 -49.33 7.80
C VAL A 46 48.99 -49.07 6.82
N HIS A 47 48.58 -50.05 6.02
CA HIS A 47 47.45 -49.91 5.11
C HIS A 47 46.14 -49.66 5.86
N HIS A 48 45.89 -50.39 6.93
CA HIS A 48 44.71 -50.20 7.77
C HIS A 48 44.69 -48.80 8.38
N LEU A 49 45.79 -48.34 8.99
CA LEU A 49 45.91 -47.00 9.54
C LEU A 49 45.75 -45.91 8.48
N THR A 50 46.27 -46.13 7.27
CA THR A 50 46.08 -45.21 6.14
C THR A 50 44.61 -45.10 5.75
N SER A 51 43.90 -46.23 5.70
CA SER A 51 42.46 -46.24 5.45
C SER A 51 41.68 -45.51 6.56
N GLN A 52 42.02 -45.74 7.83
CA GLN A 52 41.41 -45.04 8.95
C GLN A 52 41.67 -43.53 8.89
N LEU A 53 42.90 -43.11 8.58
CA LEU A 53 43.27 -41.71 8.42
C LEU A 53 42.45 -41.03 7.32
N ASN A 54 42.27 -41.70 6.18
CA ASN A 54 41.45 -41.16 5.09
C ASN A 54 39.97 -41.04 5.50
N GLY A 55 39.44 -42.01 6.26
CA GLY A 55 38.09 -41.93 6.82
C GLY A 55 37.92 -40.76 7.78
N ILE A 56 38.89 -40.54 8.68
CA ILE A 56 38.88 -39.40 9.61
C ILE A 56 38.95 -38.07 8.84
N LYS A 57 39.80 -37.96 7.82
CA LYS A 57 39.89 -36.77 6.97
C LYS A 57 38.56 -36.46 6.28
N GLN A 58 37.86 -37.49 5.80
CA GLN A 58 36.54 -37.31 5.19
C GLN A 58 35.51 -36.82 6.22
N GLN A 59 35.51 -37.39 7.43
CA GLN A 59 34.62 -36.94 8.51
C GLN A 59 34.91 -35.50 8.94
N ASP A 60 36.18 -35.10 8.99
CA ASP A 60 36.58 -33.72 9.30
C ASP A 60 36.08 -32.72 8.25
N GLY A 61 36.14 -33.11 6.97
CA GLY A 61 35.52 -32.36 5.87
C GLY A 61 34.01 -32.22 6.04
N GLN A 62 33.30 -33.32 6.34
CA GLN A 62 31.85 -33.29 6.60
C GLN A 62 31.49 -32.44 7.82
N LEU A 63 32.30 -32.50 8.89
CA LEU A 63 32.11 -31.70 10.09
C LEU A 63 32.23 -30.21 9.75
N THR A 64 33.23 -29.84 8.97
CA THR A 64 33.46 -28.47 8.49
C THR A 64 32.28 -27.96 7.66
N ASP A 65 31.78 -28.76 6.71
CA ASP A 65 30.61 -28.41 5.90
C ASP A 65 29.35 -28.25 6.77
N SER A 66 29.15 -29.15 7.74
CA SER A 66 28.02 -29.07 8.65
C SER A 66 28.09 -27.84 9.56
N GLN A 67 29.29 -27.47 10.01
CA GLN A 67 29.54 -26.27 10.80
C GLN A 67 29.24 -25.00 9.98
N ALA A 68 29.66 -24.96 8.70
CA ALA A 68 29.34 -23.86 7.80
C ALA A 68 27.82 -23.73 7.58
N ASN A 69 27.10 -24.84 7.44
CA ASN A 69 25.65 -24.83 7.30
C ASN A 69 24.94 -24.35 8.59
N VAL A 70 25.42 -24.79 9.77
CA VAL A 70 24.90 -24.32 11.06
C VAL A 70 25.14 -22.82 11.25
N GLN A 71 26.32 -22.31 10.87
CA GLN A 71 26.61 -20.87 10.91
C GLN A 71 25.66 -20.10 10.00
N LYS A 72 25.49 -20.53 8.74
CA LYS A 72 24.53 -19.93 7.81
C LYS A 72 23.11 -19.94 8.38
N LYS A 73 22.66 -21.04 8.96
CA LYS A 73 21.33 -21.14 9.59
C LYS A 73 21.19 -20.23 10.81
N THR A 74 22.27 -20.03 11.56
CA THR A 74 22.30 -19.11 12.69
C THR A 74 22.16 -17.65 12.22
N GLU A 75 22.82 -17.27 11.13
CA GLU A 75 22.66 -15.95 10.51
C GLU A 75 21.23 -15.74 9.99
N GLU A 76 20.66 -16.74 9.30
CA GLU A 76 19.27 -16.73 8.86
C GLU A 76 18.31 -16.55 10.04
N LEU A 77 18.52 -17.27 11.15
CA LEU A 77 17.70 -17.13 12.36
C LEU A 77 17.84 -15.75 13.02
N GLN A 78 19.05 -15.18 13.05
CA GLN A 78 19.28 -13.82 13.55
C GLN A 78 18.54 -12.79 12.69
N GLN A 79 18.55 -12.96 11.37
CA GLN A 79 17.81 -12.10 10.45
C GLN A 79 16.31 -12.19 10.68
N VAL A 80 15.75 -13.39 10.78
CA VAL A 80 14.32 -13.60 11.06
C VAL A 80 13.94 -13.01 12.43
N THR A 81 14.79 -13.18 13.45
CA THR A 81 14.56 -12.59 14.77
C THR A 81 14.51 -11.06 14.71
N LYS A 82 15.41 -10.44 13.94
CA LYS A 82 15.39 -8.99 13.71
C LYS A 82 14.11 -8.56 13.01
N GLN A 83 13.70 -9.27 11.95
CA GLN A 83 12.44 -8.98 11.24
C GLN A 83 11.22 -9.10 12.16
N LEU A 84 11.18 -10.12 13.03
CA LEU A 84 10.09 -10.30 13.99
C LEU A 84 10.02 -9.14 15.00
N SER A 85 11.17 -8.64 15.45
CA SER A 85 11.21 -7.46 16.33
C SER A 85 10.66 -6.20 15.64
N THR A 86 11.07 -5.97 14.38
CA THR A 86 10.60 -4.83 13.58
C THR A 86 9.10 -4.93 13.32
N ALA A 87 8.60 -6.10 12.92
CA ALA A 87 7.18 -6.33 12.74
C ALA A 87 6.39 -6.16 14.05
N GLY A 88 6.98 -6.53 15.19
CA GLY A 88 6.40 -6.29 16.51
C GLY A 88 6.25 -4.80 16.84
N ASP A 89 7.24 -4.00 16.50
CA ASP A 89 7.21 -2.54 16.68
C ASP A 89 6.19 -1.87 15.74
N GLU A 90 6.12 -2.29 14.49
CA GLU A 90 5.09 -1.85 13.53
C GLU A 90 3.68 -2.18 14.03
N LEU A 91 3.44 -3.40 14.52
CA LEU A 91 2.15 -3.78 15.13
C LEU A 91 1.80 -2.93 16.36
N ARG A 92 2.80 -2.54 17.16
CA ARG A 92 2.57 -1.65 18.31
C ARG A 92 2.16 -0.26 17.84
N SER A 93 2.84 0.30 16.85
CA SER A 93 2.50 1.60 16.26
C SER A 93 1.10 1.59 15.61
N LEU A 94 0.78 0.54 14.84
CA LEU A 94 -0.54 0.40 14.22
C LEU A 94 -1.66 0.29 15.26
N ARG A 95 -1.42 -0.42 16.38
CA ARG A 95 -2.38 -0.50 17.49
C ARG A 95 -2.62 0.86 18.14
N GLU A 96 -1.56 1.65 18.31
CA GLU A 96 -1.66 3.00 18.86
C GLU A 96 -2.44 3.93 17.92
N GLN A 97 -2.14 3.90 16.62
CA GLN A 97 -2.89 4.65 15.60
C GLN A 97 -4.37 4.23 15.56
N LEU A 98 -4.67 2.93 15.67
CA LEU A 98 -6.04 2.42 15.73
C LEU A 98 -6.78 2.88 16.98
N ALA A 99 -6.11 2.95 18.13
CA ALA A 99 -6.69 3.48 19.35
C ALA A 99 -7.03 4.97 19.21
N ALA A 100 -6.10 5.78 18.68
CA ALA A 100 -6.34 7.20 18.40
C ALA A 100 -7.50 7.41 17.43
N ALA A 101 -7.54 6.66 16.32
CA ALA A 101 -8.62 6.74 15.34
C ALA A 101 -9.99 6.37 15.93
N ARG A 102 -10.05 5.40 16.85
CA ARG A 102 -11.28 5.04 17.57
C ARG A 102 -11.74 6.15 18.50
N GLU A 103 -10.81 6.79 19.20
CA GLU A 103 -11.12 7.94 20.06
C GLU A 103 -11.67 9.11 19.24
N ASP A 104 -11.03 9.43 18.12
CA ASP A 104 -11.49 10.49 17.21
C ASP A 104 -12.86 10.16 16.61
N THR A 105 -13.11 8.90 16.26
CA THR A 105 -14.43 8.44 15.80
C THR A 105 -15.48 8.63 16.90
N ALA A 106 -15.16 8.33 18.16
CA ALA A 106 -16.08 8.55 19.28
C ALA A 106 -16.37 10.04 19.50
N LYS A 107 -15.35 10.90 19.40
CA LYS A 107 -15.52 12.37 19.48
C LYS A 107 -16.40 12.90 18.34
N ALA A 108 -16.18 12.41 17.12
CA ALA A 108 -16.99 12.77 15.96
C ALA A 108 -18.45 12.32 16.15
N GLN A 109 -18.67 11.10 16.65
CA GLN A 109 -20.03 10.59 16.89
C GLN A 109 -20.78 11.40 17.95
N ASN A 110 -20.11 11.85 19.01
CA ASN A 110 -20.72 12.75 20.00
C ASN A 110 -21.05 14.12 19.40
N SER A 111 -20.19 14.65 18.55
CA SER A 111 -20.43 15.92 17.84
C SER A 111 -21.60 15.82 16.87
N VAL A 112 -21.78 14.67 16.21
CA VAL A 112 -22.93 14.40 15.34
C VAL A 112 -24.21 14.34 16.17
N LYS A 113 -24.24 13.61 17.28
CA LYS A 113 -25.41 13.56 18.18
C LYS A 113 -25.83 14.96 18.65
N GLN A 114 -24.87 15.78 19.06
CA GLN A 114 -25.15 17.16 19.48
C GLN A 114 -25.72 18.01 18.33
N ARG A 115 -25.20 17.85 17.11
CA ARG A 115 -25.73 18.53 15.93
C ARG A 115 -27.13 18.06 15.56
N ASP A 116 -27.42 16.77 15.70
CA ASP A 116 -28.75 16.21 15.46
C ASP A 116 -29.77 16.77 16.47
N GLU A 117 -29.39 16.87 17.75
CA GLU A 117 -30.22 17.52 18.79
C GLU A 117 -30.46 19.00 18.47
N GLN A 118 -29.43 19.72 18.03
CA GLN A 118 -29.55 21.13 17.60
C GLN A 118 -30.45 21.27 16.37
N LEU A 119 -30.33 20.36 15.40
CA LEU A 119 -31.16 20.36 14.19
C LEU A 119 -32.63 20.12 14.54
N ALA A 120 -32.91 19.17 15.43
CA ALA A 120 -34.27 18.91 15.92
C ALA A 120 -34.88 20.13 16.64
N SER A 121 -34.08 20.82 17.47
CA SER A 121 -34.50 22.07 18.11
C SER A 121 -34.80 23.15 17.06
N CYS A 122 -33.88 23.37 16.11
CA CYS A 122 -34.04 24.37 15.06
C CYS A 122 -35.28 24.08 14.20
N GLN A 123 -35.53 22.81 13.88
CA GLN A 123 -36.70 22.39 13.12
C GLN A 123 -38.01 22.66 13.87
N THR A 124 -38.02 22.48 15.18
CA THR A 124 -39.16 22.82 16.05
C THR A 124 -39.41 24.34 16.05
N ASP A 125 -38.35 25.14 16.14
CA ASP A 125 -38.46 26.61 16.13
C ASP A 125 -38.93 27.13 14.75
N VAL A 126 -38.45 26.53 13.66
CA VAL A 126 -38.92 26.83 12.30
C VAL A 126 -40.39 26.47 12.14
N GLN A 127 -40.86 25.33 12.66
CA GLN A 127 -42.28 24.96 12.65
C GLN A 127 -43.13 26.00 13.38
N LYS A 128 -42.74 26.37 14.61
CA LYS A 128 -43.44 27.41 15.38
C LYS A 128 -43.49 28.75 14.64
N LYS A 129 -42.37 29.17 14.04
CA LYS A 129 -42.33 30.42 13.26
C LYS A 129 -43.17 30.34 11.99
N THR A 130 -43.27 29.18 11.37
CA THR A 130 -44.15 28.95 10.21
C THR A 130 -45.61 29.05 10.63
N GLU A 131 -46.00 28.46 11.77
CA GLU A 131 -47.36 28.59 12.33
C GLU A 131 -47.70 30.05 12.71
N GLU A 132 -46.74 30.79 13.31
CA GLU A 132 -46.91 32.21 13.60
C GLU A 132 -47.09 33.04 12.32
N LEU A 133 -46.29 32.79 11.28
CA LEU A 133 -46.43 33.47 9.99
C LEU A 133 -47.76 33.17 9.32
N GLN A 134 -48.26 31.93 9.39
CA GLN A 134 -49.59 31.57 8.90
C GLN A 134 -50.68 32.35 9.62
N ARG A 135 -50.64 32.43 10.95
CA ARG A 135 -51.60 33.21 11.74
C ARG A 135 -51.57 34.70 11.39
N VAL A 136 -50.37 35.29 11.25
CA VAL A 136 -50.23 36.70 10.86
C VAL A 136 -50.77 36.93 9.44
N THR A 137 -50.54 35.98 8.52
CA THR A 137 -51.05 36.06 7.15
C THR A 137 -52.58 36.00 7.13
N GLU A 138 -53.18 35.11 7.91
CA GLU A 138 -54.65 35.04 8.07
C GLU A 138 -55.20 36.34 8.67
N GLN A 139 -54.59 36.84 9.74
CA GLN A 139 -54.95 38.12 10.35
C GLN A 139 -54.87 39.30 9.36
N LEU A 140 -53.81 39.32 8.54
CA LEU A 140 -53.65 40.35 7.51
C LEU A 140 -54.75 40.26 6.46
N SER A 141 -55.10 39.05 5.99
CA SER A 141 -56.19 38.86 5.03
C SER A 141 -57.54 39.29 5.59
N THR A 142 -57.83 38.99 6.87
CA THR A 142 -59.07 39.45 7.52
C THR A 142 -59.10 40.97 7.67
N ALA A 143 -57.97 41.59 8.02
CA ALA A 143 -57.87 43.04 8.13
C ALA A 143 -57.99 43.73 6.75
N GLU A 144 -57.45 43.10 5.69
CA GLU A 144 -57.60 43.56 4.30
C GLU A 144 -59.06 43.47 3.84
N ASP A 145 -59.77 42.38 4.16
CA ASP A 145 -61.20 42.22 3.86
C ASP A 145 -62.07 43.21 4.65
N GLU A 146 -61.77 43.45 5.92
CA GLU A 146 -62.43 44.50 6.73
C GLU A 146 -62.20 45.89 6.11
N LEU A 147 -60.96 46.22 5.74
CA LEU A 147 -60.62 47.47 5.04
C LEU A 147 -61.35 47.58 3.69
N ARG A 148 -61.47 46.49 2.95
CA ARG A 148 -62.21 46.43 1.68
C ARG A 148 -63.69 46.69 1.91
N SER A 149 -64.29 46.06 2.92
CA SER A 149 -65.70 46.27 3.29
C SER A 149 -65.98 47.73 3.72
N LEU A 150 -65.08 48.33 4.50
CA LEU A 150 -65.17 49.72 4.94
C LEU A 150 -64.98 50.70 3.76
N ARG A 151 -64.07 50.38 2.83
CA ARG A 151 -63.89 51.13 1.58
C ARG A 151 -65.12 51.02 0.68
N GLU A 152 -65.73 49.85 0.55
CA GLU A 152 -66.96 49.61 -0.21
C GLU A 152 -68.12 50.44 0.36
N GLN A 153 -68.30 50.43 1.69
CA GLN A 153 -69.30 51.26 2.38
C GLN A 153 -69.05 52.75 2.15
N ARG A 154 -67.79 53.18 2.23
CA ARG A 154 -67.38 54.56 1.99
C ARG A 154 -67.51 54.98 0.51
N ALA A 155 -67.37 54.04 -0.43
CA ALA A 155 -67.60 54.24 -1.86
C ALA A 155 -69.09 54.28 -2.21
N THR A 156 -69.94 53.48 -1.57
CA THR A 156 -71.40 53.58 -1.73
C THR A 156 -71.99 54.89 -1.17
N ALA A 157 -71.29 55.56 -0.25
CA ALA A 157 -71.64 56.89 0.24
C ALA A 157 -71.12 58.05 -0.64
N ALA A 158 -70.33 57.76 -1.68
CA ALA A 158 -69.71 58.78 -2.53
C ALA A 158 -69.75 58.39 -4.01
N SER A 159 -70.73 58.92 -4.74
CA SER A 159 -70.73 58.93 -6.23
C SER A 159 -69.80 60.03 -6.78
N PRO A 160 -69.34 59.94 -8.05
CA PRO A 160 -67.90 59.96 -8.35
C PRO A 160 -67.43 61.16 -9.19
N ILE A 161 -66.14 61.48 -9.07
CA ILE A 161 -65.38 62.33 -10.02
C ILE A 161 -64.18 61.50 -10.51
N MET A 162 -64.23 61.08 -11.77
CA MET A 162 -63.05 60.78 -12.61
C MET A 162 -62.33 62.11 -12.93
N PRO A 163 -60.99 62.15 -13.23
CA PRO A 163 -60.45 61.36 -14.33
C PRO A 163 -58.93 61.00 -14.33
N VAL A 164 -58.61 59.96 -15.13
CA VAL A 164 -57.59 59.94 -16.21
C VAL A 164 -56.11 59.60 -15.94
N MET A 165 -55.65 58.61 -16.77
CA MET A 165 -54.31 58.34 -17.36
C MET A 165 -53.12 58.07 -16.42
N ASP A 166 -52.08 57.29 -16.76
CA ASP A 166 -51.72 56.38 -17.86
C ASP A 166 -50.35 55.77 -17.47
N SER A 167 -49.97 54.68 -18.13
CA SER A 167 -48.61 54.17 -18.36
C SER A 167 -48.31 52.78 -17.79
N ARG A 168 -48.83 51.80 -18.53
CA ARG A 168 -48.08 50.74 -19.23
C ARG A 168 -46.59 50.64 -18.87
N SER A 169 -46.19 49.48 -18.32
CA SER A 169 -44.81 49.00 -18.35
C SER A 169 -44.80 47.49 -18.58
N THR A 170 -44.45 47.10 -19.79
CA THR A 170 -43.83 45.83 -20.20
C THR A 170 -42.99 46.18 -21.43
N PRO A 171 -41.78 45.63 -21.59
CA PRO A 171 -41.56 44.20 -21.87
C PRO A 171 -40.40 43.60 -21.04
N GLU A 172 -40.42 42.33 -20.64
CA GLU A 172 -40.08 41.14 -21.44
C GLU A 172 -38.80 41.29 -22.30
N THR A 173 -37.71 40.78 -21.72
CA THR A 173 -36.98 39.60 -22.22
C THR A 173 -36.55 39.59 -23.69
N ASP A 174 -35.24 39.78 -23.88
CA ASP A 174 -34.47 39.16 -24.95
C ASP A 174 -33.23 38.52 -24.29
N GLU A 175 -32.90 37.31 -24.72
CA GLU A 175 -32.06 36.31 -24.06
C GLU A 175 -30.57 36.70 -23.98
N GLU A 176 -30.01 36.73 -22.77
CA GLU A 176 -28.60 36.54 -22.48
C GLU A 176 -28.54 35.51 -21.34
N PRO A 177 -27.74 34.43 -21.42
CA PRO A 177 -27.87 33.30 -20.52
C PRO A 177 -27.59 33.77 -19.09
N GLU A 178 -28.57 33.60 -18.20
CA GLU A 178 -28.45 33.97 -16.80
C GLU A 178 -27.16 33.36 -16.21
N PRO A 179 -26.33 34.14 -15.49
CA PRO A 179 -25.26 33.56 -14.70
C PRO A 179 -25.89 32.61 -13.68
N PRO A 180 -25.52 31.33 -13.61
CA PRO A 180 -26.10 30.43 -12.63
C PRO A 180 -25.83 31.01 -11.24
N SER A 181 -26.90 31.25 -10.48
CA SER A 181 -26.82 31.87 -9.14
C SER A 181 -26.21 30.93 -8.08
N GLN A 182 -25.74 29.75 -8.49
CA GLN A 182 -25.12 28.75 -7.64
C GLN A 182 -23.86 28.19 -8.32
N PRO A 183 -22.73 28.07 -7.59
CA PRO A 183 -21.54 27.41 -8.11
C PRO A 183 -21.84 25.97 -8.54
N ASP A 184 -21.29 25.57 -9.69
CA ASP A 184 -21.37 24.20 -10.14
C ASP A 184 -20.58 23.26 -9.22
N LYS A 185 -21.01 22.01 -9.16
CA LYS A 185 -20.27 20.95 -8.47
C LYS A 185 -19.10 20.49 -9.35
N LEU A 186 -18.02 21.27 -9.39
CA LEU A 186 -16.79 20.95 -10.14
C LEU A 186 -16.21 19.57 -9.80
N SER A 187 -16.54 19.02 -8.63
CA SER A 187 -16.17 17.67 -8.24
C SER A 187 -16.83 16.54 -9.07
N ARG A 188 -17.70 16.87 -10.03
CA ARG A 188 -18.20 15.92 -11.04
C ARG A 188 -17.19 15.62 -12.14
N ILE A 189 -16.17 16.46 -12.27
CA ILE A 189 -15.06 16.29 -13.20
C ILE A 189 -14.02 15.35 -12.57
N GLU A 190 -13.62 14.32 -13.28
CA GLU A 190 -12.66 13.34 -12.79
C GLU A 190 -11.29 14.00 -12.59
N GLY A 191 -10.69 13.76 -11.43
CA GLY A 191 -9.45 14.42 -10.98
C GLY A 191 -9.68 15.68 -10.14
N ILE A 192 -10.91 16.22 -10.11
CA ILE A 192 -11.27 17.35 -9.23
C ILE A 192 -11.91 16.82 -7.94
N GLY A 193 -11.11 16.73 -6.87
CA GLY A 193 -11.64 16.46 -5.52
C GLY A 193 -12.22 17.71 -4.83
N PRO A 194 -12.90 17.57 -3.67
CA PRO A 194 -13.48 18.70 -2.94
C PRO A 194 -12.49 19.84 -2.64
N LYS A 195 -11.24 19.49 -2.33
CA LYS A 195 -10.19 20.49 -2.04
C LYS A 195 -9.68 21.20 -3.29
N VAL A 196 -9.63 20.51 -4.43
CA VAL A 196 -9.29 21.11 -5.73
C VAL A 196 -10.40 22.05 -6.17
N ALA A 197 -11.65 21.62 -6.07
CA ALA A 197 -12.82 22.47 -6.36
C ALA A 197 -12.80 23.75 -5.50
N GLN A 198 -12.44 23.64 -4.22
CA GLN A 198 -12.26 24.83 -3.36
C GLN A 198 -11.18 25.78 -3.89
N VAL A 199 -9.99 25.26 -4.27
CA VAL A 199 -8.90 26.06 -4.81
C VAL A 199 -9.31 26.76 -6.11
N LEU A 200 -10.05 26.09 -6.98
CA LEU A 200 -10.57 26.66 -8.22
C LEU A 200 -11.59 27.78 -7.95
N ASN A 201 -12.52 27.56 -7.03
CA ASN A 201 -13.49 28.57 -6.60
C ASN A 201 -12.80 29.80 -5.98
N GLU A 202 -11.78 29.61 -5.13
CA GLU A 202 -10.96 30.69 -4.55
C GLU A 202 -10.23 31.51 -5.63
N ASN A 203 -10.01 30.92 -6.82
CA ASN A 203 -9.39 31.56 -7.98
C ASN A 203 -10.41 32.01 -9.05
N GLY A 204 -11.70 32.06 -8.71
CA GLY A 204 -12.75 32.63 -9.57
C GLY A 204 -13.38 31.67 -10.58
N ILE A 205 -13.08 30.37 -10.50
CA ILE A 205 -13.66 29.34 -11.37
C ILE A 205 -14.76 28.62 -10.59
N PHE A 206 -16.02 29.02 -10.80
CA PHE A 206 -17.19 28.51 -10.08
C PHE A 206 -18.09 27.61 -10.92
N THR A 207 -17.96 27.64 -12.25
CA THR A 207 -18.87 26.94 -13.17
C THR A 207 -18.11 26.00 -14.12
N PHE A 208 -18.80 25.00 -14.66
CA PHE A 208 -18.25 24.14 -15.70
C PHE A 208 -17.84 24.95 -16.94
N ALA A 209 -18.62 25.96 -17.31
CA ALA A 209 -18.31 26.85 -18.43
C ALA A 209 -17.01 27.64 -18.22
N GLN A 210 -16.77 28.15 -17.02
CA GLN A 210 -15.52 28.84 -16.67
C GLN A 210 -14.34 27.88 -16.68
N LEU A 211 -14.52 26.66 -16.14
CA LEU A 211 -13.47 25.65 -16.13
C LEU A 211 -13.10 25.20 -17.55
N ALA A 212 -14.09 25.02 -18.44
CA ALA A 212 -13.90 24.67 -19.84
C ALA A 212 -13.11 25.73 -20.63
N GLN A 213 -13.32 27.01 -20.31
CA GLN A 213 -12.63 28.14 -20.95
C GLN A 213 -11.25 28.42 -20.33
N THR A 214 -10.91 27.80 -19.20
CA THR A 214 -9.63 28.02 -18.55
C THR A 214 -8.54 27.15 -19.17
N ASN A 215 -7.49 27.78 -19.68
CA ASN A 215 -6.35 27.08 -20.26
C ASN A 215 -5.66 26.16 -19.25
N VAL A 216 -5.20 24.98 -19.70
CA VAL A 216 -4.50 23.98 -18.88
C VAL A 216 -3.29 24.58 -18.14
N SER A 217 -2.54 25.47 -18.79
CA SER A 217 -1.41 26.19 -18.14
C SER A 217 -1.85 27.02 -16.95
N ARG A 218 -2.98 27.73 -17.06
CA ARG A 218 -3.53 28.54 -15.96
C ARG A 218 -4.02 27.67 -14.81
N LEU A 219 -4.66 26.53 -15.11
CA LEU A 219 -5.06 25.55 -14.10
C LEU A 219 -3.84 24.99 -13.38
N GLN A 220 -2.76 24.69 -14.11
CA GLN A 220 -1.51 24.21 -13.53
C GLN A 220 -0.87 25.24 -12.59
N GLU A 221 -0.86 26.53 -12.97
CA GLU A 221 -0.38 27.63 -12.11
C GLU A 221 -1.18 27.73 -10.82
N ILE A 222 -2.52 27.75 -10.90
CA ILE A 222 -3.42 27.82 -9.74
C ILE A 222 -3.13 26.67 -8.76
N LEU A 223 -2.95 25.45 -9.28
CA LEU A 223 -2.63 24.29 -8.44
C LEU A 223 -1.25 24.41 -7.79
N GLN A 224 -0.25 24.92 -8.51
CA GLN A 224 1.10 25.11 -7.96
C GLN A 224 1.14 26.17 -6.86
N GLU A 225 0.43 27.29 -7.05
CA GLU A 225 0.29 28.37 -6.07
C GLU A 225 -0.43 27.90 -4.80
N ALA A 226 -1.41 27.01 -4.94
CA ALA A 226 -2.14 26.42 -3.82
C ALA A 226 -1.27 25.49 -2.94
N GLY A 227 -0.11 25.04 -3.44
CA GLY A 227 0.95 24.43 -2.64
C GLY A 227 1.38 23.01 -3.06
N PRO A 228 2.41 22.45 -2.40
CA PRO A 228 3.09 21.22 -2.84
C PRO A 228 2.20 19.99 -2.99
N ARG A 229 1.07 19.94 -2.26
CA ARG A 229 0.12 18.82 -2.27
C ARG A 229 -0.62 18.66 -3.60
N PHE A 230 -0.74 19.73 -4.39
CA PHE A 230 -1.47 19.71 -5.67
C PHE A 230 -0.54 19.50 -6.88
N LYS A 231 0.77 19.46 -6.68
CA LYS A 231 1.79 19.38 -7.75
C LYS A 231 1.69 18.12 -8.62
N MET A 232 1.14 17.04 -8.08
CA MET A 232 1.00 15.74 -8.77
C MET A 232 -0.30 15.63 -9.59
N ILE A 233 -1.19 16.60 -9.47
CA ILE A 233 -2.46 16.67 -10.18
C ILE A 233 -2.21 17.24 -11.57
N VAL A 234 -2.80 16.61 -12.59
CA VAL A 234 -2.64 17.00 -13.99
C VAL A 234 -4.02 17.40 -14.51
N PRO A 235 -4.27 18.69 -14.80
CA PRO A 235 -5.57 19.22 -15.21
C PRO A 235 -5.84 19.09 -16.71
N GLU A 236 -5.06 18.28 -17.43
CA GLU A 236 -5.05 18.22 -18.92
C GLU A 236 -6.42 17.86 -19.50
N SER A 237 -7.16 16.95 -18.86
CA SER A 237 -8.50 16.55 -19.31
C SER A 237 -9.64 17.41 -18.75
N TRP A 238 -9.37 18.30 -17.79
CA TRP A 238 -10.43 19.02 -17.07
C TRP A 238 -11.22 19.97 -17.97
N PRO A 239 -10.60 20.77 -18.87
CA PRO A 239 -11.36 21.64 -19.76
C PRO A 239 -12.31 20.87 -20.68
N GLU A 240 -11.88 19.72 -21.23
CA GLU A 240 -12.72 18.90 -22.10
C GLU A 240 -13.90 18.28 -21.34
N GLN A 241 -13.63 17.69 -20.18
CA GLN A 241 -14.70 17.17 -19.32
C GLN A 241 -15.69 18.27 -18.89
N ALA A 242 -15.17 19.46 -18.58
CA ALA A 242 -15.99 20.60 -18.16
C ALA A 242 -16.84 21.15 -19.31
N ASP A 243 -16.35 21.13 -20.55
CA ASP A 243 -17.12 21.52 -21.73
C ASP A 243 -18.33 20.60 -21.94
N LEU A 244 -18.14 19.28 -21.83
CA LEU A 244 -19.23 18.30 -21.87
C LEU A 244 -20.23 18.51 -20.73
N ALA A 245 -19.74 18.77 -19.51
CA ALA A 245 -20.59 19.05 -18.36
C ALA A 245 -21.40 20.36 -18.52
N ALA A 246 -20.79 21.41 -19.06
CA ALA A 246 -21.44 22.69 -19.33
C ALA A 246 -22.54 22.57 -20.39
N LYS A 247 -22.37 21.68 -21.36
CA LYS A 247 -23.38 21.35 -22.39
C LYS A 247 -24.45 20.38 -21.90
N GLY A 248 -24.31 19.83 -20.69
CA GLY A 248 -25.22 18.81 -20.16
C GLY A 248 -25.08 17.44 -20.83
N GLU A 249 -23.98 17.18 -21.53
CA GLU A 249 -23.71 15.93 -22.26
C GLU A 249 -23.16 14.85 -21.33
N TRP A 250 -23.93 14.51 -20.28
CA TRP A 250 -23.50 13.60 -19.20
C TRP A 250 -23.12 12.19 -19.68
N ASP A 251 -23.77 11.69 -20.73
CA ASP A 251 -23.47 10.38 -21.31
C ASP A 251 -22.10 10.36 -22.02
N LEU A 252 -21.76 11.45 -22.71
CA LEU A 252 -20.45 11.60 -23.36
C LEU A 252 -19.35 11.84 -22.33
N LEU A 253 -19.64 12.64 -21.29
CA LEU A 253 -18.73 12.84 -20.16
C LEU A 253 -18.39 11.51 -19.49
N LYS A 254 -19.39 10.66 -19.25
CA LYS A 254 -19.15 9.35 -18.65
C LYS A 254 -18.27 8.46 -19.53
N LYS A 255 -18.50 8.43 -20.85
CA LYS A 255 -17.65 7.69 -21.79
C LYS A 255 -16.20 8.20 -21.76
N LEU A 256 -16.02 9.52 -21.74
CA LEU A 256 -14.69 10.12 -21.63
C LEU A 256 -14.02 9.69 -20.32
N GLN A 257 -14.73 9.76 -19.19
CA GLN A 257 -14.23 9.32 -17.87
C GLN A 257 -13.85 7.83 -17.85
N ASP A 258 -14.62 6.96 -18.50
CA ASP A 258 -14.31 5.54 -18.61
C ASP A 258 -12.99 5.26 -19.39
N GLU A 259 -12.54 6.21 -20.22
CA GLU A 259 -11.27 6.15 -20.97
C GLU A 259 -10.09 6.79 -20.22
N LEU A 260 -10.36 7.62 -19.21
CA LEU A 260 -9.33 8.27 -18.40
C LEU A 260 -8.79 7.33 -17.30
N ASP A 261 -7.65 7.70 -16.73
CA ASP A 261 -7.07 7.11 -15.52
C ASP A 261 -6.81 8.21 -14.50
N GLY A 262 -7.74 8.39 -13.56
CA GLY A 262 -7.64 9.41 -12.51
C GLY A 262 -7.64 10.84 -13.08
N GLY A 263 -8.40 11.07 -14.14
CA GLY A 263 -8.45 12.35 -14.86
C GLY A 263 -7.29 12.58 -15.83
N LYS A 264 -6.49 11.56 -16.17
CA LYS A 264 -5.40 11.64 -17.16
C LYS A 264 -5.70 10.75 -18.36
N TYR A 265 -5.33 11.18 -19.57
CA TYR A 265 -5.43 10.32 -20.74
C TYR A 265 -4.50 9.12 -20.58
N ARG A 266 -5.03 7.92 -20.81
CA ARG A 266 -4.21 6.71 -20.89
C ARG A 266 -3.22 6.86 -22.05
N ARG A 267 -1.93 6.73 -21.74
CA ARG A 267 -0.85 6.70 -22.75
C ARG A 267 -0.45 5.28 -23.05
#